data_AF-A0A6H9YK00-F1
#
_entry.id   AF-A0A6H9YK00-F1
#
_cell.length_a   1.000
_cell.length_b   1.000
_cell.length_c   1.000
_cell.angle_alpha   90.00
_cell.angle_beta   90.00
_cell.angle_gamma   90.00
#
_symmetry.space_group_name_H-M   'P 1'
#
loop_
_entity.id
_entity.type
_entity.pdbx_description
1 polymer ?
#
loop_
_entity_poly.entity_id
_entity_poly.type
_entity_poly.pdbx_seq_one_letter_code
_entity_poly.pdbx_strand_id
1 'polypeptide(L)'
;MIQKLIDDLRATEDPARRGALATEALEHLKDANAAIAEIRQSAARELKEQGHTYEQIGLLFGPQGKPLHFSRIAQILKGGKTGKLAKLARDAEATKDAQGPAAQS
;
A
#
# COMPACT_ATOMS: atom_id res chain seq x y z
N MET A 1 -3.05 5.83 -18.19
CA MET A 1 -3.36 4.44 -17.77
C MET A 1 -4.61 4.39 -16.90
N ILE A 2 -4.63 5.05 -15.72
CA ILE A 2 -5.83 5.13 -14.86
C ILE A 2 -7.03 5.79 -15.55
N GLN A 3 -6.81 6.87 -16.32
CA GLN A 3 -7.92 7.54 -17.00
C GLN A 3 -8.66 6.62 -17.98
N LYS A 4 -7.91 5.84 -18.78
CA LYS A 4 -8.48 4.85 -19.69
C LYS A 4 -9.31 3.79 -18.94
N LEU A 5 -8.81 3.30 -17.80
CA LEU A 5 -9.55 2.35 -16.97
C LEU A 5 -10.88 2.94 -16.45
N ILE A 6 -10.87 4.22 -16.04
CA ILE A 6 -12.09 4.92 -15.62
C ILE A 6 -13.07 5.05 -16.79
N ASP A 7 -12.58 5.37 -17.99
CA ASP A 7 -13.41 5.52 -19.18
C ASP A 7 -14.01 4.17 -19.61
N ASP A 8 -13.22 3.09 -19.59
CA ASP A 8 -13.66 1.71 -19.88
C ASP A 8 -14.75 1.24 -18.89
N LEU A 9 -14.60 1.56 -17.59
CA LEU A 9 -15.61 1.28 -16.57
C LEU A 9 -16.89 2.07 -16.80
N ARG A 10 -16.79 3.36 -17.15
CA ARG A 10 -17.96 4.22 -17.44
C ARG A 10 -18.74 3.76 -18.67
N ALA A 11 -18.03 3.24 -19.68
CA ALA A 11 -18.62 2.70 -20.90
C ALA A 11 -19.35 1.35 -20.69
N THR A 12 -19.17 0.68 -19.54
CA THR A 12 -19.89 -0.55 -19.22
C THR A 12 -21.32 -0.23 -18.80
N GLU A 13 -22.30 -0.70 -19.61
CA GLU A 13 -23.73 -0.42 -19.41
C GLU A 13 -24.34 -1.21 -18.24
N ASP A 14 -23.98 -2.49 -18.10
CA ASP A 14 -24.46 -3.35 -17.02
C ASP A 14 -23.90 -2.89 -15.65
N PRO A 15 -24.75 -2.44 -14.71
CA PRO A 15 -24.30 -1.97 -13.40
C PRO A 15 -23.61 -3.04 -12.55
N ALA A 16 -24.06 -4.30 -12.62
CA ALA A 16 -23.50 -5.39 -11.82
C ALA A 16 -22.08 -5.71 -12.31
N ARG A 17 -21.92 -5.87 -13.62
CA ARG A 17 -20.61 -6.08 -14.25
C ARG A 17 -19.66 -4.91 -14.03
N ARG A 18 -20.14 -3.66 -14.14
CA ARG A 18 -19.34 -2.46 -13.86
C ARG A 18 -18.85 -2.42 -12.42
N GLY A 19 -19.70 -2.79 -11.44
CA GLY A 19 -19.32 -2.85 -10.03
C GLY A 19 -18.25 -3.90 -9.75
N ALA A 20 -18.37 -5.09 -10.36
CA ALA A 20 -17.38 -6.16 -10.24
C ALA A 20 -16.02 -5.73 -10.80
N LEU A 21 -16.00 -5.18 -12.01
CA LEU A 21 -14.77 -4.68 -12.65
C LEU A 21 -14.13 -3.53 -11.87
N ALA A 22 -14.93 -2.63 -11.29
CA ALA A 22 -14.42 -1.55 -10.44
C ALA A 22 -13.77 -2.11 -9.15
N THR A 23 -14.36 -3.15 -8.55
CA THR A 23 -13.82 -3.80 -7.36
C THR A 23 -12.48 -4.48 -7.66
N GLU A 24 -12.42 -5.24 -8.76
CA GLU A 24 -11.19 -5.89 -9.23
C GLU A 24 -10.08 -4.87 -9.52
N ALA A 25 -10.42 -3.78 -10.21
CA ALA A 25 -9.51 -2.66 -10.46
C ALA A 25 -8.96 -2.05 -9.16
N LEU A 26 -9.80 -1.85 -8.15
CA LEU A 26 -9.38 -1.28 -6.86
C LEU A 26 -8.45 -2.22 -6.11
N GLU A 27 -8.67 -3.54 -6.13
CA GLU A 27 -7.77 -4.52 -5.52
C GLU A 27 -6.40 -4.53 -6.22
N HIS A 28 -6.36 -4.54 -7.55
CA HIS A 28 -5.10 -4.43 -8.28
C HIS A 28 -4.34 -3.12 -7.99
N LEU A 29 -5.05 -1.99 -7.90
CA LEU A 29 -4.44 -0.71 -7.53
C LEU A 29 -3.92 -0.72 -6.09
N LYS A 30 -4.60 -1.40 -5.17
CA LYS A 30 -4.16 -1.56 -3.79
C LYS A 30 -2.88 -2.38 -3.70
N ASP A 31 -2.79 -3.48 -4.43
CA ASP A 31 -1.57 -4.31 -4.48
C ASP A 31 -0.41 -3.54 -5.12
N ALA A 32 -0.66 -2.85 -6.24
CA ALA A 32 0.33 -1.99 -6.87
C ALA A 32 0.79 -0.86 -5.93
N ASN A 33 -0.13 -0.23 -5.19
CA ASN A 33 0.19 0.80 -4.21
C ASN A 33 1.04 0.26 -3.04
N ALA A 34 0.80 -0.99 -2.61
CA ALA A 34 1.60 -1.63 -1.58
C ALA A 34 3.04 -1.86 -2.06
N ALA A 35 3.21 -2.44 -3.25
CA ALA A 35 4.52 -2.65 -3.87
C ALA A 35 5.28 -1.32 -4.07
N ILE A 36 4.60 -0.27 -4.56
CA ILE A 36 5.20 1.06 -4.72
C ILE A 36 5.60 1.64 -3.36
N ALA A 37 4.81 1.44 -2.31
CA ALA A 37 5.12 1.91 -0.97
C ALA A 37 6.36 1.22 -0.39
N GLU A 38 6.52 -0.08 -0.63
CA GLU A 38 7.71 -0.86 -0.24
C GLU A 38 8.96 -0.36 -0.96
N ILE A 39 8.90 -0.18 -2.29
CA ILE A 39 10.01 0.38 -3.08
C ILE A 39 10.41 1.75 -2.52
N ARG A 40 9.43 2.63 -2.28
CA ARG A 40 9.69 3.97 -1.72
C ARG A 40 10.33 3.88 -0.33
N GLN A 41 9.93 2.91 0.49
CA GLN A 41 10.53 2.71 1.81
C GLN A 41 11.96 2.18 1.71
N SER A 42 12.23 1.22 0.82
CA SER A 42 13.59 0.70 0.57
C SER A 42 14.54 1.81 0.16
N ALA A 43 14.15 2.60 -0.85
CA ALA A 43 14.94 3.73 -1.32
C ALA A 43 15.20 4.77 -0.21
N ALA A 44 14.22 5.03 0.66
CA ALA A 44 14.41 5.95 1.78
C ALA A 44 15.42 5.41 2.79
N ARG A 45 15.45 4.09 3.04
CA ARG A 45 16.40 3.44 3.95
C ARG A 45 17.81 3.46 3.38
N GLU A 46 17.97 3.12 2.11
CA GLU A 46 19.26 3.16 1.41
C GLU A 46 19.88 4.57 1.46
N LEU A 47 19.09 5.61 1.17
CA LEU A 47 19.56 7.00 1.30
C LEU A 47 19.91 7.36 2.74
N LYS A 48 19.19 6.81 3.73
CA LYS A 48 19.53 7.00 5.14
C LYS A 48 20.85 6.35 5.52
N GLU A 49 21.11 5.14 5.04
CA GLU A 49 22.36 4.41 5.26
C GLU A 49 23.55 5.12 4.60
N GLN A 50 23.31 5.78 3.46
CA GLN A 50 24.29 6.66 2.78
C GLN A 50 24.53 7.99 3.52
N GLY A 51 23.84 8.25 4.64
CA GLY A 51 24.05 9.43 5.48
C GLY A 51 23.16 10.63 5.16
N HIS A 52 22.18 10.51 4.25
CA HIS A 52 21.30 11.63 3.94
C HIS A 52 20.40 12.04 5.13
N THR A 53 20.15 13.34 5.26
CA THR A 53 19.17 13.86 6.24
C THR A 53 17.74 13.64 5.74
N TYR A 54 16.75 13.73 6.63
CA TYR A 54 15.35 13.62 6.22
C TYR A 54 14.93 14.72 5.23
N GLU A 55 15.53 15.90 5.34
CA GLU A 55 15.28 17.03 4.45
C GLU A 55 15.84 16.76 3.05
N GLN A 56 17.07 16.25 2.97
CA GLN A 56 17.70 15.87 1.69
C GLN A 56 16.89 14.79 0.97
N ILE A 57 16.45 13.75 1.69
CA ILE A 57 15.57 12.72 1.13
C ILE A 57 14.24 13.34 0.68
N GLY A 58 13.71 14.31 1.43
CA GLY A 58 12.49 15.05 1.09
C GLY A 58 12.62 15.82 -0.23
N LEU A 59 13.76 16.46 -0.47
CA LEU A 59 14.09 17.13 -1.72
C LEU A 59 14.14 16.14 -2.90
N LEU A 60 14.69 14.94 -2.70
CA LEU A 60 14.82 13.91 -3.73
C LEU A 60 13.49 13.22 -4.07
N PHE A 61 12.61 13.02 -3.09
CA PHE A 61 11.36 12.28 -3.25
C PHE A 61 10.19 13.15 -3.73
N GLY A 62 10.31 14.47 -3.60
CA GLY A 62 9.29 15.39 -4.04
C GLY A 62 9.13 15.38 -5.57
N PRO A 63 7.90 15.48 -6.11
CA PRO A 63 7.74 15.83 -7.51
C PRO A 63 8.41 17.18 -7.80
N GLN A 64 8.84 17.41 -9.04
CA GLN A 64 9.61 18.61 -9.42
C GLN A 64 8.99 19.89 -8.84
N GLY A 65 9.79 20.63 -8.07
CA GLY A 65 9.39 21.89 -7.43
C GLY A 65 8.57 21.76 -6.13
N LYS A 66 8.30 20.54 -5.63
CA LYS A 66 7.57 20.32 -4.37
C LYS A 66 8.22 19.22 -3.52
N PRO A 67 9.25 19.54 -2.73
CA PRO A 67 9.87 18.62 -1.79
C PRO A 67 8.86 18.01 -0.81
N LEU A 68 9.06 16.75 -0.44
CA LEU A 68 8.35 16.17 0.69
C LEU A 68 8.91 16.74 2.00
N HIS A 69 8.02 17.09 2.91
CA HIS A 69 8.41 17.54 4.23
C HIS A 69 9.12 16.42 5.03
N PHE A 70 10.08 16.78 5.89
CA PHE A 70 10.90 15.80 6.64
C PHE A 70 10.04 14.82 7.47
N SER A 71 8.92 15.29 8.03
CA SER A 71 7.99 14.45 8.80
C SER A 71 7.36 13.34 7.95
N ARG A 72 7.18 13.58 6.64
CA ARG A 72 6.68 12.58 5.70
C ARG A 72 7.73 11.51 5.43
N ILE A 73 9.00 11.89 5.32
CA ILE A 73 10.12 10.94 5.17
C ILE A 73 10.25 10.07 6.42
N ALA A 74 10.15 10.65 7.61
CA ALA A 74 10.16 9.90 8.86
C ALA A 74 9.03 8.86 8.92
N GLN A 75 7.83 9.19 8.45
CA GLN A 75 6.71 8.24 8.35
C GLN A 75 6.97 7.10 7.36
N ILE A 76 7.57 7.41 6.21
CA ILE A 76 7.94 6.40 5.20
C ILE A 76 8.94 5.41 5.81
N LEU A 77 9.97 5.90 6.49
CA LEU A 77 11.00 5.08 7.11
C LEU A 77 10.48 4.22 8.26
N LYS A 78 9.60 4.79 9.09
CA LYS A 78 8.89 4.05 10.14
C LYS A 78 8.03 2.89 9.58
N GLY A 79 7.84 2.84 8.26
CA GLY A 79 7.07 1.80 7.59
C GLY A 79 5.64 1.86 8.05
N GLY A 80 5.05 3.07 7.97
CA GLY A 80 3.72 3.38 8.45
C GLY A 80 2.74 2.26 8.12
N LYS A 81 2.56 1.36 9.08
CA LYS A 81 1.49 0.38 9.08
C LYS A 81 0.25 1.24 9.03
N THR A 82 -0.49 1.14 7.94
CA THR A 82 -1.95 1.14 7.95
C THR A 82 -2.34 0.26 9.15
N GLY A 83 -2.46 0.85 10.34
CA GLY A 83 -2.42 0.12 11.62
C GLY A 83 -3.53 -0.92 11.75
N LYS A 84 -4.54 -0.82 10.88
CA LYS A 84 -5.62 -1.80 10.71
C LYS A 84 -5.16 -3.12 10.07
N LEU A 85 -4.30 -3.09 9.05
CA LEU A 85 -3.90 -4.30 8.31
C LEU A 85 -2.90 -5.15 9.09
N ALA A 86 -1.95 -4.52 9.79
CA ALA A 86 -0.99 -5.25 10.62
C ALA A 86 -1.62 -5.85 11.89
N LYS A 87 -2.74 -5.29 12.38
CA LYS A 87 -3.52 -5.88 13.46
C LYS A 87 -4.34 -7.08 12.95
N LEU A 88 -4.99 -6.94 11.79
CA LEU A 88 -5.73 -8.03 11.15
C LEU A 88 -4.83 -9.22 10.77
N ALA A 89 -3.60 -8.99 10.31
CA ALA A 89 -2.66 -10.09 10.02
C ALA A 89 -2.26 -10.87 11.29
N ARG A 90 -2.02 -10.16 12.41
CA ARG A 90 -1.72 -10.81 13.71
C ARG A 90 -2.92 -11.56 14.29
N ASP A 91 -4.12 -10.99 14.18
CA ASP A 91 -5.35 -11.64 14.66
C ASP A 91 -5.72 -12.86 13.78
N ALA A 92 -5.35 -12.87 12.49
CA ALA A 92 -5.55 -13.99 11.57
C ALA A 92 -4.55 -15.15 11.78
N GLU A 93 -3.32 -14.87 12.24
CA GLU A 93 -2.38 -15.92 12.67
C GLU A 93 -2.80 -16.53 14.02
N ALA A 94 -3.28 -15.72 14.97
CA ALA A 94 -3.70 -16.19 16.29
C ALA A 94 -4.94 -17.13 16.27
N THR A 95 -5.73 -17.11 15.20
CA THR A 95 -6.92 -17.97 15.06
C THR A 95 -6.63 -19.34 14.44
N LYS A 96 -5.46 -19.54 13.82
CA LYS A 96 -5.08 -20.86 13.25
C LYS A 96 -4.54 -21.83 14.31
N ASP A 97 -3.98 -21.33 15.40
CA ASP A 97 -3.49 -22.18 16.50
C ASP A 97 -4.60 -22.59 17.49
N ALA A 98 -5.80 -22.00 17.40
CA ALA A 98 -6.92 -22.28 18.30
C ALA A 98 -7.90 -23.37 17.80
N GLN A 99 -7.73 -23.88 16.57
CA GLN A 99 -8.51 -25.01 16.05
C GLN A 99 -7.63 -26.27 16.03
N GLY A 100 -7.38 -26.82 17.21
CA GLY A 100 -7.02 -28.24 17.32
C GLY A 100 -8.15 -29.10 16.77
N PRO A 101 -7.86 -30.29 16.21
CA PRO A 101 -8.87 -31.15 15.61
C PRO A 101 -9.87 -31.60 16.68
N ALA A 102 -11.07 -31.03 16.64
CA ALA A 102 -12.21 -31.51 17.41
C ALA A 102 -12.91 -32.63 16.61
N ALA A 103 -13.02 -33.80 17.25
CA ALA A 103 -13.85 -34.95 16.90
C ALA A 103 -13.41 -35.73 15.64
N GLN A 104 -13.44 -37.06 15.60
CA GLN A 104 -14.59 -37.90 15.96
C GLN A 104 -14.19 -39.24 16.61
N SER A 105 -15.12 -39.70 17.45
CA SER A 105 -15.18 -40.95 18.21
C SER A 105 -15.40 -42.19 17.34
#